data_AF-Q2FQD9-F1
#
_entry.id   AF-Q2FQD9-F1
#
_cell.length_a   1.000
_cell.length_b   1.000
_cell.length_c   1.000
_cell.angle_alpha   90.00
_cell.angle_beta   90.00
_cell.angle_gamma   90.00
#
_symmetry.space_group_name_H-M   'P 1'
#
loop_
_entity.id
_entity.type
_entity.pdbx_description
1 polymer ?
#
loop_
_entity_poly.entity_id
_entity_poly.type
_entity_poly.pdbx_seq_one_letter_code
_entity_poly.pdbx_strand_id
1 'polypeptide(L)'
;MSFQDFVPDVWYMIAGRIAPPLCCTRPAPVHQVFKKALFEVFKKEGDIDEAVRLLQDILLHAPPEWMVFDQAGQLLNVIGWRNSYHKDWFEPDRKVHSFKPGRCGPHVAHAYALMQAAVDDEALGLVSRIISEGEQDSDDVHMARLIRASICICQGRIEEGEEELRMLSSSEKYYS
;
A
#
# COMPACT_ATOMS: atom_id res chain seq x y z
N MET A 1 -11.22 6.33 16.73
CA MET A 1 -10.01 6.39 15.89
C MET A 1 -10.31 7.19 14.63
N SER A 2 -9.37 8.03 14.21
CA SER A 2 -9.44 8.72 12.91
C SER A 2 -8.93 7.77 11.82
N PHE A 3 -9.39 7.91 10.57
CA PHE A 3 -8.81 7.14 9.46
C PHE A 3 -7.30 7.37 9.29
N GLN A 4 -6.80 8.51 9.79
CA GLN A 4 -5.38 8.86 9.86
C GLN A 4 -4.55 7.91 10.75
N ASP A 5 -5.18 7.16 11.64
CA ASP A 5 -4.51 6.20 12.52
C ASP A 5 -4.04 4.96 11.72
N PHE A 6 -4.73 4.63 10.63
CA PHE A 6 -4.47 3.45 9.80
C PHE A 6 -3.52 3.69 8.62
N VAL A 7 -3.12 4.94 8.43
CA VAL A 7 -2.23 5.35 7.35
C VAL A 7 -0.86 4.65 7.42
N PRO A 8 -0.21 4.51 8.60
CA PRO A 8 1.04 3.76 8.69
C PRO A 8 0.90 2.30 8.23
N ASP A 9 -0.26 1.68 8.47
CA ASP A 9 -0.53 0.30 8.06
C ASP A 9 -0.61 0.18 6.54
N VAL A 10 -1.42 1.02 5.88
CA VAL A 10 -1.52 1.06 4.40
C VAL A 10 -0.16 1.34 3.78
N TRP A 11 0.58 2.29 4.35
CA TRP A 11 1.91 2.64 3.87
C TRP A 11 2.89 1.46 3.92
N TYR A 12 2.91 0.72 5.03
CA TYR A 12 3.75 -0.46 5.18
C TYR A 12 3.38 -1.56 4.18
N MET A 13 2.07 -1.78 3.96
CA MET A 13 1.58 -2.77 3.00
C MET A 13 1.97 -2.40 1.56
N ILE A 14 1.77 -1.14 1.16
CA ILE A 14 2.16 -0.62 -0.16
C ILE A 14 3.66 -0.76 -0.37
N ALA A 15 4.48 -0.42 0.63
CA ALA A 15 5.94 -0.54 0.55
C ALA A 15 6.37 -1.99 0.27
N GLY A 16 5.80 -2.96 1.00
CA GLY A 16 6.08 -4.38 0.81
C GLY A 16 5.70 -4.88 -0.59
N ARG A 17 4.57 -4.39 -1.12
CA ARG A 17 4.07 -4.75 -2.45
C ARG A 17 4.93 -4.20 -3.57
N ILE A 18 5.22 -2.89 -3.55
CA ILE A 18 5.93 -2.22 -4.66
C ILE A 18 7.41 -2.64 -4.64
N ALA A 19 8.00 -2.83 -3.46
CA ALA A 19 9.40 -3.19 -3.32
C ALA A 19 9.60 -4.45 -2.47
N PRO A 20 9.18 -5.62 -2.97
CA PRO A 20 9.44 -6.87 -2.29
C PRO A 20 10.96 -7.08 -2.15
N PRO A 21 11.45 -7.76 -1.10
CA PRO A 21 12.87 -7.98 -0.89
C PRO A 21 13.52 -8.65 -2.10
N LEU A 22 14.36 -7.93 -2.84
CA LEU A 22 15.08 -8.50 -3.97
C LEU A 22 16.10 -9.52 -3.47
N CYS A 23 16.05 -10.75 -4.00
CA CYS A 23 17.01 -11.81 -3.67
C CYS A 23 18.38 -11.65 -4.36
N CYS A 24 18.57 -10.62 -5.19
CA CYS A 24 19.76 -10.47 -6.01
C CYS A 24 20.87 -9.68 -5.28
N THR A 25 22.06 -10.27 -5.19
CA THR A 25 23.26 -9.64 -4.60
C THR A 25 23.80 -8.46 -5.42
N ARG A 26 23.44 -8.35 -6.71
CA ARG A 26 23.79 -7.22 -7.58
C ARG A 26 22.59 -6.83 -8.47
N PRO A 27 21.77 -5.84 -8.08
CA PRO A 27 20.65 -5.39 -8.88
C PRO A 27 21.12 -4.68 -10.16
N ALA A 28 20.36 -4.83 -11.25
CA ALA A 28 20.63 -4.11 -12.50
C ALA A 28 20.53 -2.57 -12.31
N PRO A 29 21.17 -1.74 -13.16
CA PRO A 29 21.18 -0.29 -12.99
C PRO A 29 19.79 0.34 -12.83
N VAL A 30 18.81 -0.07 -13.65
CA VAL A 30 17.42 0.40 -13.55
C VAL A 30 16.79 0.10 -12.18
N HIS A 31 17.12 -1.05 -11.57
CA HIS A 31 16.64 -1.41 -10.24
C HIS A 31 17.35 -0.59 -9.14
N GLN A 32 18.58 -0.14 -9.37
CA GLN A 32 19.28 0.77 -8.45
C GLN A 32 18.65 2.17 -8.49
N VAL A 33 18.31 2.66 -9.68
CA VAL A 33 17.55 3.91 -9.87
C VAL A 33 16.20 3.82 -9.15
N PHE A 34 15.47 2.71 -9.34
CA PHE A 34 14.21 2.47 -8.66
C PHE A 34 14.37 2.46 -7.14
N LYS A 35 15.38 1.76 -6.60
CA LYS A 35 15.66 1.75 -5.15
C LYS A 35 15.97 3.15 -4.60
N LYS A 36 16.66 3.99 -5.38
CA LYS A 36 16.93 5.38 -4.99
C LYS A 36 15.62 6.18 -4.93
N ALA A 37 14.78 6.09 -5.96
CA ALA A 37 13.48 6.76 -5.96
C ALA A 37 12.60 6.29 -4.78
N LEU A 38 12.54 4.97 -4.56
CA LEU A 38 11.87 4.37 -3.41
C LEU A 38 12.34 4.99 -2.09
N PHE A 39 13.66 5.06 -1.86
CA PHE A 39 14.20 5.65 -0.64
C PHE A 39 13.75 7.11 -0.43
N GLU A 40 13.72 7.93 -1.48
CA GLU A 40 13.23 9.31 -1.39
C GLU A 40 11.71 9.38 -1.13
N VAL A 41 10.91 8.49 -1.72
CA VAL A 41 9.46 8.45 -1.45
C VAL A 41 9.16 8.02 -0.02
N PHE A 42 9.93 7.07 0.51
CA PHE A 42 9.67 6.46 1.81
C PHE A 42 10.29 7.20 3.00
N LYS A 43 11.23 8.13 2.76
CA LYS A 43 11.85 8.97 3.79
C LYS A 43 11.02 10.23 4.08
N LYS A 44 10.88 10.60 5.37
CA LYS A 44 10.18 11.82 5.82
C LYS A 44 10.67 13.08 5.09
N GLU A 45 11.98 13.28 5.06
CA GLU A 45 12.67 14.39 4.38
C GLU A 45 13.17 14.03 2.98
N GLY A 46 12.59 13.01 2.36
CA GLY A 46 13.01 12.61 1.02
C GLY A 46 12.61 13.64 -0.04
N ASP A 47 13.41 13.72 -1.09
CA ASP A 47 13.22 14.62 -2.22
C ASP A 47 12.24 14.00 -3.23
N ILE A 48 10.98 14.42 -3.14
CA ILE A 48 9.91 13.92 -4.02
C ILE A 48 10.13 14.32 -5.48
N ASP A 49 10.71 15.49 -5.74
CA ASP A 49 10.95 15.94 -7.11
C ASP A 49 12.04 15.07 -7.77
N GLU A 50 13.11 14.76 -7.04
CA GLU A 50 14.14 13.80 -7.48
C GLU A 50 13.54 12.40 -7.66
N ALA A 51 12.67 11.95 -6.75
CA ALA A 51 11.98 10.66 -6.90
C ALA A 51 11.18 10.60 -8.20
N VAL A 52 10.37 11.62 -8.48
CA VAL A 52 9.58 11.72 -9.72
C VAL A 52 10.50 11.72 -10.94
N ARG A 53 11.60 12.49 -10.91
CA ARG A 53 12.57 12.54 -12.01
C ARG A 53 13.17 11.16 -12.31
N LEU A 54 13.58 10.42 -11.27
CA LEU A 54 14.15 9.07 -11.39
C LEU A 54 13.11 8.06 -11.93
N LEU A 55 11.85 8.18 -11.53
CA LEU A 55 10.78 7.29 -11.99
C LEU A 55 10.39 7.57 -13.45
N GLN A 56 10.36 8.84 -13.85
CA GLN A 56 10.15 9.22 -15.25
C GLN A 56 11.26 8.69 -16.16
N ASP A 57 12.52 8.73 -15.71
CA ASP A 57 13.64 8.13 -16.43
C ASP A 57 13.44 6.62 -16.66
N ILE A 58 12.98 5.89 -15.63
CA ILE A 58 12.61 4.47 -15.76
C ILE A 58 11.49 4.29 -16.79
N LEU A 59 10.40 5.06 -16.71
CA LEU A 59 9.26 4.91 -17.62
C LEU A 59 9.58 5.29 -19.08
N LEU A 60 10.59 6.13 -19.31
CA LEU A 60 11.03 6.49 -20.66
C LEU A 60 11.96 5.44 -21.30
N HIS A 61 12.67 4.67 -20.47
CA HIS A 61 13.79 3.84 -20.94
C HIS A 61 13.67 2.34 -20.63
N ALA A 62 12.86 1.95 -19.65
CA ALA A 62 12.60 0.55 -19.35
C ALA A 62 11.49 0.01 -20.26
N PRO A 63 11.63 -1.22 -20.79
CA PRO A 63 10.54 -1.89 -21.49
C PRO A 63 9.31 -2.08 -20.57
N PRO A 64 8.07 -1.87 -21.07
CA PRO A 64 6.85 -2.02 -20.28
C PRO A 64 6.64 -3.40 -19.68
N GLU A 65 7.20 -4.44 -20.30
CA GLU A 65 7.14 -5.83 -19.80
C GLU A 65 8.08 -6.09 -18.61
N TRP A 66 8.94 -5.14 -18.24
CA TRP A 66 9.80 -5.28 -17.07
C TRP A 66 9.05 -4.88 -15.81
N MET A 67 9.18 -5.71 -14.77
CA MET A 67 8.58 -5.45 -13.45
C MET A 67 8.88 -4.05 -12.91
N VAL A 68 10.10 -3.53 -13.12
CA VAL A 68 10.50 -2.19 -12.64
C VAL A 68 9.72 -1.06 -13.30
N PHE A 69 9.21 -1.25 -14.52
CA PHE A 69 8.35 -0.28 -15.19
C PHE A 69 7.01 -0.16 -14.47
N ASP A 70 6.37 -1.30 -14.19
CA ASP A 70 5.11 -1.35 -13.45
C ASP A 70 5.28 -0.79 -12.02
N GLN A 71 6.34 -1.21 -11.31
CA GLN A 71 6.68 -0.69 -9.99
C GLN A 71 6.89 0.83 -9.99
N ALA A 72 7.49 1.40 -11.03
CA ALA A 72 7.65 2.85 -11.16
C ALA A 72 6.31 3.56 -11.32
N GLY A 73 5.39 3.01 -12.12
CA GLY A 73 4.02 3.51 -12.25
C GLY A 73 3.25 3.47 -10.93
N GLN A 74 3.28 2.35 -10.22
CA GLN A 74 2.65 2.22 -8.91
C GLN A 74 3.22 3.23 -7.91
N LEU A 75 4.54 3.44 -7.91
CA LEU A 75 5.17 4.40 -7.00
C LEU A 75 4.80 5.86 -7.32
N LEU A 76 4.57 6.22 -8.60
CA LEU A 76 4.04 7.53 -8.98
C LEU A 76 2.60 7.73 -8.46
N ASN A 77 1.75 6.71 -8.50
CA ASN A 77 0.40 6.77 -7.91
C ASN A 77 0.47 7.04 -6.40
N VAL A 78 1.41 6.38 -5.71
CA VAL A 78 1.67 6.60 -4.28
C VAL A 78 2.18 8.00 -4.00
N ILE A 79 3.03 8.58 -4.85
CA ILE A 79 3.44 9.99 -4.75
C ILE A 79 2.23 10.92 -4.92
N GLY A 80 1.34 10.64 -5.87
CA GLY A 80 0.10 11.40 -6.06
C GLY A 80 -0.79 11.38 -4.82
N TRP A 81 -0.95 10.20 -4.21
CA TRP A 81 -1.65 10.05 -2.93
C TRP A 81 -0.94 10.80 -1.79
N ARG A 82 0.37 10.65 -1.62
CA ARG A 82 1.18 11.35 -0.61
C ARG A 82 1.05 12.88 -0.71
N ASN A 83 1.08 13.42 -1.93
CA ASN A 83 0.92 14.86 -2.15
C ASN A 83 -0.48 15.37 -1.81
N SER A 84 -1.49 14.51 -1.90
CA SER A 84 -2.89 14.84 -1.58
C SER A 84 -3.18 14.83 -0.07
N TYR A 85 -2.49 13.98 0.71
CA TYR A 85 -2.83 13.70 2.12
C TYR A 85 -1.81 14.15 3.20
N HIS A 86 -0.82 14.97 2.81
CA HIS A 86 0.16 15.64 3.69
C HIS A 86 1.42 14.83 4.07
N LYS A 87 2.51 15.59 4.31
CA LYS A 87 3.84 15.10 4.72
C LYS A 87 3.88 14.52 6.14
N ASP A 88 2.88 14.82 6.96
CA ASP A 88 2.85 14.51 8.40
C ASP A 88 2.44 13.05 8.69
N TRP A 89 1.95 12.37 7.67
CA TRP A 89 1.60 10.95 7.71
C TRP A 89 2.85 10.04 7.74
N PHE A 90 4.02 10.60 7.46
CA PHE A 90 5.33 9.92 7.48
C PHE A 90 6.11 10.23 8.76
N GLU A 91 5.40 10.46 9.86
CA GLU A 91 6.01 10.57 11.18
C GLU A 91 6.42 9.18 11.69
N PRO A 92 7.73 8.96 11.97
CA PRO A 92 8.24 7.67 12.43
C PRO A 92 7.69 7.24 13.80
N ASP A 93 7.04 8.16 14.53
CA ASP A 93 6.52 7.90 15.87
C ASP A 93 5.12 7.25 15.86
N ARG A 94 4.43 7.23 14.71
CA ARG A 94 3.14 6.53 14.58
C ARG A 94 3.38 5.03 14.37
N LYS A 95 2.89 4.23 15.31
CA LYS A 95 3.05 2.77 15.29
C LYS A 95 2.04 2.13 14.34
N VAL A 96 2.48 1.13 13.58
CA VAL A 96 1.59 0.18 12.90
C VAL A 96 0.78 -0.61 13.93
N HIS A 97 -0.45 -0.92 13.59
CA HIS A 97 -1.34 -1.68 14.45
C HIS A 97 -0.95 -3.17 14.47
N SER A 98 -1.18 -3.79 15.62
CA SER A 98 -1.07 -5.24 15.76
C SER A 98 -2.47 -5.85 15.67
N PHE A 99 -2.75 -6.49 14.55
CA PHE A 99 -4.03 -7.14 14.28
C PHE A 99 -4.01 -8.59 14.78
N LYS A 100 -5.07 -9.01 15.46
CA LYS A 100 -5.25 -10.37 15.97
C LYS A 100 -6.00 -11.20 14.93
N PRO A 101 -5.43 -12.33 14.46
CA PRO A 101 -6.13 -13.21 13.54
C PRO A 101 -7.44 -13.71 14.15
N GLY A 102 -8.55 -13.50 13.45
CA GLY A 102 -9.86 -14.01 13.81
C GLY A 102 -10.24 -15.26 13.01
N ARG A 103 -11.55 -15.44 12.81
CA ARG A 103 -12.11 -16.58 12.07
C ARG A 103 -11.66 -16.60 10.60
N CYS A 104 -11.46 -15.43 10.01
CA CYS A 104 -11.03 -15.26 8.63
C CYS A 104 -9.50 -15.13 8.51
N GLY A 105 -8.74 -15.24 9.60
CA GLY A 105 -7.28 -15.06 9.64
C GLY A 105 -6.49 -15.75 8.52
N PRO A 106 -6.72 -17.04 8.19
CA PRO A 106 -6.04 -17.70 7.06
C PRO A 106 -6.36 -17.07 5.70
N HIS A 107 -7.60 -16.62 5.51
CA HIS A 107 -8.03 -15.95 4.27
C HIS A 107 -7.42 -14.55 4.17
N VAL A 108 -7.31 -13.82 5.29
CA VAL A 108 -6.61 -12.53 5.34
C VAL A 108 -5.14 -12.70 4.98
N ALA A 109 -4.47 -13.70 5.54
CA ALA A 109 -3.07 -14.00 5.21
C ALA A 109 -2.89 -14.34 3.72
N HIS A 110 -3.82 -15.09 3.14
CA HIS A 110 -3.81 -15.42 1.71
C HIS A 110 -4.06 -14.18 0.84
N ALA A 111 -5.05 -13.35 1.18
CA ALA A 111 -5.32 -12.10 0.48
C ALA A 111 -4.12 -11.15 0.52
N TYR A 112 -3.45 -11.06 1.69
CA TYR A 112 -2.24 -10.27 1.84
C TYR A 112 -1.10 -10.80 0.97
N ALA A 113 -0.88 -12.12 0.93
CA ALA A 113 0.13 -12.71 0.06
C ALA A 113 -0.15 -12.45 -1.44
N LEU A 114 -1.41 -12.56 -1.88
CA LEU A 114 -1.82 -12.24 -3.26
C LEU A 114 -1.57 -10.76 -3.57
N MET A 115 -1.92 -9.86 -2.64
CA MET A 115 -1.68 -8.42 -2.77
C MET A 115 -0.19 -8.08 -2.88
N GLN A 116 0.67 -8.72 -2.07
CA GLN A 116 2.13 -8.54 -2.13
C GLN A 116 2.73 -9.09 -3.42
N ALA A 117 2.11 -10.12 -4.02
CA ALA A 117 2.48 -10.68 -5.32
C ALA A 117 1.88 -9.92 -6.52
N ALA A 118 1.18 -8.79 -6.28
CA ALA A 118 0.45 -8.02 -7.29
C ALA A 118 -0.61 -8.82 -8.09
N VAL A 119 -1.16 -9.87 -7.49
CA VAL A 119 -2.28 -10.66 -8.04
C VAL A 119 -3.60 -10.03 -7.57
N ASP A 120 -3.90 -8.85 -8.12
CA ASP A 120 -4.92 -7.95 -7.56
C ASP A 120 -6.33 -8.49 -7.62
N ASP A 121 -6.73 -9.08 -8.76
CA ASP A 121 -8.11 -9.53 -8.94
C ASP A 121 -8.48 -10.64 -7.94
N GLU A 122 -7.55 -11.58 -7.70
CA GLU A 122 -7.75 -12.66 -6.72
C GLU A 122 -7.73 -12.11 -5.29
N ALA A 123 -6.81 -11.20 -4.99
CA ALA A 123 -6.73 -10.55 -3.68
C ALA A 123 -8.05 -9.79 -3.38
N LEU A 124 -8.54 -9.00 -4.34
CA LEU A 124 -9.77 -8.24 -4.23
C LEU A 124 -11.00 -9.14 -4.11
N GLY A 125 -11.05 -10.26 -4.84
CA GLY A 125 -12.11 -11.26 -4.71
C GLY A 125 -12.16 -11.85 -3.30
N LEU A 126 -11.01 -12.22 -2.74
CA LEU A 126 -10.94 -12.79 -1.40
C LEU A 126 -11.26 -11.76 -0.30
N VAL A 127 -10.73 -10.55 -0.42
CA VAL A 127 -11.03 -9.42 0.47
C VAL A 127 -12.53 -9.10 0.47
N SER A 128 -13.18 -9.12 -0.69
CA SER A 128 -14.62 -8.87 -0.79
C SER A 128 -15.44 -9.86 0.03
N ARG A 129 -15.04 -11.12 0.00
CA ARG A 129 -15.68 -12.17 0.81
C ARG A 129 -15.43 -12.00 2.30
N ILE A 130 -14.20 -11.65 2.69
CA ILE A 130 -13.88 -11.40 4.11
C ILE A 130 -14.70 -10.22 4.64
N ILE A 131 -14.83 -9.14 3.87
CA ILE A 131 -15.63 -7.97 4.28
C ILE A 131 -17.13 -8.32 4.38
N SER A 132 -17.66 -9.19 3.50
CA SER A 132 -19.08 -9.54 3.51
C SER A 132 -19.46 -10.62 4.52
N GLU A 133 -18.57 -11.58 4.78
CA GLU A 133 -18.83 -12.77 5.61
C GLU A 133 -18.18 -12.67 7.00
N GLY A 134 -17.22 -11.76 7.17
CA GLY A 134 -16.46 -11.56 8.41
C GLY A 134 -17.29 -10.91 9.50
N GLU A 135 -16.82 -11.07 10.74
CA GLU A 135 -17.41 -10.39 11.88
C GLU A 135 -17.16 -8.88 11.75
N GLN A 136 -18.23 -8.09 11.87
CA GLN A 136 -18.14 -6.64 11.78
C GLN A 136 -17.17 -6.10 12.83
N ASP A 137 -16.35 -5.12 12.45
CA ASP A 137 -15.33 -4.48 13.29
C ASP A 137 -14.23 -5.42 13.81
N SER A 138 -14.15 -6.65 13.28
CA SER A 138 -13.03 -7.54 13.55
C SER A 138 -11.75 -7.06 12.85
N ASP A 139 -10.62 -7.40 13.46
CA ASP A 139 -9.30 -7.18 12.88
C ASP A 139 -9.15 -7.82 11.49
N ASP A 140 -9.87 -8.93 11.22
CA ASP A 140 -9.89 -9.55 9.89
C ASP A 140 -10.53 -8.64 8.84
N VAL A 141 -11.67 -8.01 9.16
CA VAL A 141 -12.34 -7.05 8.28
C VAL A 141 -11.52 -5.77 8.13
N HIS A 142 -10.90 -5.29 9.20
CA HIS A 142 -9.99 -4.14 9.13
C HIS A 142 -8.82 -4.41 8.20
N MET A 143 -8.14 -5.54 8.36
CA MET A 143 -7.06 -5.96 7.48
C MET A 143 -7.51 -6.11 6.03
N ALA A 144 -8.69 -6.69 5.80
CA ALA A 144 -9.25 -6.82 4.45
C ALA A 144 -9.46 -5.44 3.79
N ARG A 145 -10.00 -4.45 4.51
CA ARG A 145 -10.14 -3.07 4.01
C ARG A 145 -8.79 -2.42 3.74
N LEU A 146 -7.80 -2.59 4.62
CA LEU A 146 -6.43 -2.08 4.40
C LEU A 146 -5.77 -2.67 3.15
N ILE A 147 -5.96 -3.98 2.91
CA ILE A 147 -5.48 -4.66 1.69
C ILE A 147 -6.13 -4.04 0.45
N ARG A 148 -7.46 -3.87 0.44
CA ARG A 148 -8.16 -3.25 -0.69
C ARG A 148 -7.74 -1.81 -0.90
N ALA A 149 -7.63 -1.01 0.17
CA ALA A 149 -7.18 0.37 0.11
C ALA A 149 -5.82 0.47 -0.57
N SER A 150 -4.88 -0.38 -0.14
CA SER A 150 -3.53 -0.44 -0.70
C SER A 150 -3.51 -0.80 -2.18
N ILE A 151 -4.32 -1.78 -2.61
CA ILE A 151 -4.45 -2.15 -4.03
C ILE A 151 -5.01 -1.00 -4.85
N CYS A 152 -6.11 -0.37 -4.39
CA CYS A 152 -6.73 0.75 -5.09
C CYS A 152 -5.74 1.92 -5.27
N ILE A 153 -4.98 2.29 -4.23
CA ILE A 153 -3.97 3.34 -4.31
C ILE A 153 -2.88 2.98 -5.33
N CYS A 154 -2.33 1.77 -5.29
CA CYS A 154 -1.30 1.34 -6.24
C CYS A 154 -1.79 1.36 -7.70
N GLN A 155 -3.08 1.10 -7.93
CA GLN A 155 -3.72 1.16 -9.25
C GLN A 155 -4.13 2.58 -9.67
N GLY A 156 -3.89 3.59 -8.83
CA GLY A 156 -4.28 4.99 -9.10
C GLY A 156 -5.74 5.31 -8.79
N ARG A 157 -6.51 4.34 -8.26
CA ARG A 157 -7.89 4.53 -7.77
C ARG A 157 -7.87 5.11 -6.36
N ILE A 158 -7.28 6.30 -6.24
CA ILE A 158 -6.94 6.95 -4.96
C ILE A 158 -8.19 7.18 -4.10
N GLU A 159 -9.27 7.72 -4.69
CA GLU A 159 -10.52 8.02 -3.99
C GLU A 159 -11.16 6.76 -3.38
N GLU A 160 -11.16 5.64 -4.13
CA GLU A 160 -11.68 4.36 -3.65
C GLU A 160 -10.83 3.82 -2.48
N GLY A 161 -9.51 3.97 -2.57
CA GLY A 161 -8.63 3.53 -1.49
C GLY A 161 -8.83 4.31 -0.20
N GLU A 162 -9.10 5.61 -0.30
CA GLU A 162 -9.43 6.42 0.87
C GLU A 162 -10.78 6.09 1.47
N GLU A 163 -11.78 5.78 0.65
CA GLU A 163 -13.10 5.44 1.14
C GLU A 163 -13.03 4.19 2.03
N GLU A 164 -12.21 3.21 1.64
CA GLU A 164 -11.93 2.04 2.49
C GLU A 164 -11.28 2.42 3.83
N LEU A 165 -10.43 3.46 3.86
CA LEU A 165 -9.86 3.98 5.12
C LEU A 165 -10.91 4.69 5.97
N ARG A 166 -11.82 5.46 5.36
CA ARG A 166 -12.91 6.13 6.09
C ARG A 166 -13.83 5.12 6.76
N MET A 167 -14.09 3.99 6.10
CA MET A 167 -14.90 2.90 6.63
C MET A 167 -14.32 2.27 7.91
N LEU A 168 -13.01 2.38 8.15
CA LEU A 168 -12.37 1.93 9.39
C LEU A 168 -12.62 2.89 10.58
N SER A 169 -12.93 4.16 10.30
CA SER A 169 -13.14 5.19 11.33
C SER A 169 -14.60 5.34 11.77
N SER A 170 -15.55 4.78 11.02
CA SER A 170 -16.99 4.90 11.28
C SER A 170 -17.55 3.94 12.34
N SER A 171 -16.78 2.96 12.82
CA SER A 171 -17.27 1.90 13.72
C SER A 171 -17.40 2.30 15.20
N GLU A 172 -16.79 3.40 15.65
CA GLU A 172 -16.84 3.80 17.07
C GLU A 172 -18.12 4.55 17.50
N LYS A 173 -19.03 4.90 16.59
CA LYS A 173 -20.20 5.73 16.95
C LYS A 173 -21.34 5.00 17.70
N TYR A 174 -21.25 3.71 17.98
CA TYR A 174 -22.34 2.94 18.60
C TYR A 174 -22.16 2.54 20.06
N TYR A 175 -21.07 2.94 20.71
CA TYR A 175 -20.89 2.71 22.14
C TYR A 175 -20.57 4.03 22.86
N SER A 176 -21.63 4.82 23.07
CA SER A 176 -21.75 5.83 24.12
C SER A 176 -21.98 5.19 25.48
#